data_AF-A0A6S6TRD0-F1
#
_entry.id   AF-A0A6S6TRD0-F1
#
_cell.length_a   1.000
_cell.length_b   1.000
_cell.length_c   1.000
_cell.angle_alpha   90.00
_cell.angle_beta   90.00
_cell.angle_gamma   90.00
#
_symmetry.space_group_name_H-M   'P 1'
#
loop_
_entity.id
_entity.type
_entity.pdbx_description
1 polymer ?
#
loop_
_entity_poly.entity_id
_entity_poly.type
_entity_poly.pdbx_seq_one_letter_code
_entity_poly.pdbx_strand_id
1 'polypeptide(L)'
;MYLTTKSGRKLKLPNDEEDAKITAAAKSDLDALPWTEEELARVDVKKMQPPDALISRLCDLIQHKNTGGLSAEEASELDHYLQLEHLMRLAKART
;
A
#
# COMPACT_ATOMS: atom_id res chain seq x y z
N MET A 1 8.27 -15.37 -25.29
CA MET A 1 7.06 -15.10 -26.11
C MET A 1 6.84 -13.58 -26.17
N TYR A 2 6.16 -12.99 -27.16
CA TYR A 2 5.89 -11.54 -27.18
C TYR A 2 4.39 -11.25 -27.06
N LEU A 3 4.02 -10.26 -26.25
CA LEU A 3 2.67 -9.70 -26.18
C LEU A 3 2.66 -8.28 -26.75
N THR A 4 1.64 -7.94 -27.53
CA THR A 4 1.38 -6.57 -27.99
C THR A 4 0.34 -5.91 -27.09
N THR A 5 0.68 -4.76 -26.51
CA THR A 5 -0.27 -3.94 -25.74
C THR A 5 -1.25 -3.22 -26.67
N LYS A 6 -2.35 -2.68 -26.12
CA LYS A 6 -3.30 -1.82 -26.86
C LYS A 6 -2.64 -0.58 -27.49
N SER A 7 -1.49 -0.15 -26.99
CA SER A 7 -0.67 0.94 -27.53
C SER A 7 0.32 0.51 -28.62
N GLY A 8 0.30 -0.77 -29.03
CA GLY A 8 1.21 -1.31 -30.05
C GLY A 8 2.62 -1.65 -29.54
N ARG A 9 2.91 -1.44 -28.25
CA ARG A 9 4.21 -1.78 -27.65
C ARG A 9 4.34 -3.30 -27.52
N LYS A 10 5.47 -3.86 -27.97
CA LYS A 10 5.79 -5.28 -27.81
C LYS A 10 6.52 -5.50 -26.48
N LEU A 11 5.94 -6.32 -25.60
CA LEU A 11 6.53 -6.79 -24.35
C LEU A 11 7.07 -8.20 -24.56
N LYS A 12 8.35 -8.43 -24.28
CA LYS A 12 8.93 -9.79 -24.23
C LYS A 12 8.50 -10.43 -22.91
N LEU A 13 7.73 -11.49 -22.98
CA LEU A 13 7.51 -12.38 -21.85
C LEU A 13 8.76 -13.23 -21.63
N PRO A 14 9.25 -13.33 -20.38
CA PRO A 14 10.26 -14.29 -19.99
C PRO A 14 9.86 -15.71 -20.44
N ASN A 15 10.84 -16.53 -20.77
CA ASN A 15 10.60 -17.98 -20.85
C ASN A 15 10.57 -18.59 -19.43
N ASP A 16 10.19 -19.86 -19.31
CA ASP A 16 10.04 -20.51 -18.00
C ASP A 16 11.33 -20.50 -17.17
N GLU A 17 12.50 -20.58 -17.82
CA GLU A 17 13.80 -20.53 -17.14
C GLU A 17 14.16 -19.12 -16.64
N GLU A 18 13.91 -18.10 -17.46
CA GLU A 18 14.06 -16.68 -17.10
C GLU A 18 13.08 -16.31 -15.97
N ASP A 19 11.83 -16.78 -16.05
CA ASP A 19 10.79 -16.54 -15.05
C ASP A 19 11.09 -17.24 -13.71
N ALA A 20 11.64 -18.46 -13.77
CA ALA A 20 12.12 -19.17 -12.59
C ALA A 20 13.26 -18.41 -11.89
N LYS A 21 14.19 -17.79 -12.65
CA LYS A 21 15.27 -16.95 -12.08
C LYS A 21 14.71 -15.69 -11.42
N ILE A 22 13.73 -15.03 -12.05
CA ILE A 22 13.06 -13.85 -11.47
C ILE A 22 12.32 -14.22 -10.18
N THR A 23 11.58 -15.33 -10.18
CA THR A 23 10.86 -15.83 -9.01
C THR A 23 11.82 -16.24 -7.88
N ALA A 24 12.93 -16.91 -8.21
CA ALA A 24 13.95 -17.26 -7.24
C ALA A 24 14.62 -16.02 -6.62
N ALA A 25 14.93 -15.00 -7.43
CA ALA A 25 15.45 -13.73 -6.95
C ALA A 25 14.45 -13.02 -6.02
N ALA A 26 13.18 -12.95 -6.41
CA ALA A 26 12.13 -12.34 -5.58
C ALA A 26 11.95 -13.07 -4.23
N LYS A 27 12.02 -14.40 -4.21
CA LYS A 27 11.92 -15.21 -2.97
C LYS A 27 13.19 -15.17 -2.11
N SER A 28 14.33 -14.76 -2.68
CA SER A 28 15.58 -14.60 -1.93
C SER A 28 15.65 -13.29 -1.15
N ASP A 29 14.79 -12.32 -1.50
CA ASP A 29 14.67 -11.06 -0.78
C ASP A 29 13.84 -11.27 0.49
N LEU A 30 14.49 -11.10 1.65
CA LEU A 30 13.88 -11.28 2.96
C LEU A 30 12.75 -10.28 3.21
N ASP A 31 12.81 -9.08 2.61
CA ASP A 31 11.80 -8.03 2.76
C ASP A 31 10.58 -8.24 1.85
N ALA A 32 10.69 -9.14 0.86
CA ALA A 32 9.63 -9.42 -0.11
C ALA A 32 8.81 -10.67 0.23
N LEU A 33 9.19 -11.42 1.26
CA LEU A 33 8.43 -12.59 1.69
C LEU A 33 7.14 -12.14 2.40
N PRO A 34 5.97 -12.70 2.02
CA PRO A 34 4.74 -12.44 2.77
C PRO A 34 4.91 -12.97 4.20
N TRP A 35 4.36 -12.24 5.17
CA TRP A 35 4.32 -12.71 6.56
C TRP A 35 3.68 -14.09 6.64
N THR A 36 4.23 -14.96 7.49
CA THR A 36 3.61 -16.24 7.76
C THR A 36 2.30 -16.06 8.54
N GLU A 37 1.44 -17.07 8.54
CA GLU A 37 0.19 -17.02 9.31
C GLU A 37 0.47 -16.83 10.81
N GLU A 38 1.55 -17.41 11.33
CA GLU A 38 1.96 -17.25 12.73
C GLU A 38 2.46 -15.84 13.04
N GLU A 39 3.17 -15.20 12.09
CA GLU A 39 3.62 -13.81 12.22
C GLU A 39 2.42 -12.85 12.17
N LEU A 40 1.51 -13.07 11.22
CA LEU A 40 0.28 -12.30 11.09
C LEU A 40 -0.60 -12.42 12.34
N ALA A 41 -0.72 -13.62 12.90
CA ALA A 41 -1.51 -13.87 14.12
C ALA A 41 -0.95 -13.15 15.37
N ARG A 42 0.34 -12.78 15.39
CA ARG A 42 0.93 -11.99 16.48
C ARG A 42 0.54 -10.51 16.40
N VAL A 43 0.05 -10.04 15.24
CA VAL A 43 -0.35 -8.65 15.06
C VAL A 43 -1.76 -8.46 15.60
N ASP A 44 -1.86 -7.78 16.72
CA ASP A 44 -3.15 -7.36 17.27
C ASP A 44 -3.62 -6.08 16.57
N VAL A 45 -4.30 -6.25 15.43
CA VAL A 45 -4.83 -5.15 14.62
C VAL A 45 -5.82 -4.29 15.42
N LYS A 46 -6.52 -4.85 16.44
CA LYS A 46 -7.43 -4.08 17.30
C LYS A 46 -6.68 -3.04 18.13
N LYS A 47 -5.45 -3.35 18.54
CA LYS A 47 -4.57 -2.46 19.32
C LYS A 47 -3.78 -1.47 18.47
N MET A 48 -3.73 -1.63 17.15
CA MET A 48 -3.08 -0.64 16.28
C MET A 48 -3.77 0.72 16.41
N GLN A 49 -2.98 1.75 16.68
CA GLN A 49 -3.39 3.14 16.72
C GLN A 49 -2.49 3.94 15.79
N PRO A 50 -3.04 4.96 15.10
CA PRO A 50 -2.20 5.88 14.35
C PRO A 50 -1.23 6.60 15.29
N PRO A 51 0.00 6.90 14.84
CA PRO A 51 0.95 7.67 15.63
C PRO A 51 0.45 9.12 15.80
N ASP A 52 0.78 9.75 16.93
CA ASP A 52 0.33 11.10 17.26
C ASP A 52 0.71 12.14 16.20
N ALA A 53 1.89 11.99 15.58
CA ALA A 53 2.34 12.86 14.50
C ALA A 53 1.40 12.84 13.28
N LEU A 54 0.82 11.67 12.97
CA LEU A 54 -0.15 11.53 11.88
C LEU A 54 -1.47 12.20 12.25
N ILE A 55 -1.93 12.05 13.50
CA ILE A 55 -3.15 12.69 13.98
C ILE A 55 -3.02 14.21 13.88
N SER A 56 -1.89 14.78 14.29
CA SER A 56 -1.61 16.22 14.19
C SER A 56 -1.65 16.69 12.73
N ARG A 57 -0.95 15.99 11.82
CA ARG A 57 -0.94 16.34 10.39
C ARG A 57 -2.34 16.28 9.76
N LEU A 58 -3.13 15.26 10.11
CA LEU A 58 -4.50 15.11 9.63
C LEU A 58 -5.39 16.27 10.11
N CYS A 59 -5.24 16.69 11.38
CA CYS A 59 -5.94 17.85 11.92
C CYS A 59 -5.62 19.12 11.14
N ASP A 60 -4.33 19.37 10.84
CA ASP A 60 -3.90 20.51 10.05
C ASP A 60 -4.53 20.50 8.65
N LEU A 61 -4.48 19.36 7.96
CA LEU A 61 -5.08 19.21 6.62
C LEU A 61 -6.60 19.44 6.62
N ILE A 62 -7.30 18.96 7.65
CA ILE A 62 -8.74 19.19 7.79
C ILE A 62 -9.04 20.67 8.05
N GLN A 63 -8.24 21.33 8.89
CA GLN A 63 -8.37 22.78 9.11
C GLN A 63 -8.15 23.57 7.82
N HIS A 64 -7.08 23.25 7.08
CA HIS A 64 -6.79 23.86 5.78
C HIS A 64 -7.88 23.61 4.74
N LYS A 65 -8.48 22.42 4.72
CA LYS A 65 -9.64 22.11 3.87
C LYS A 65 -10.81 23.04 4.16
N ASN A 66 -11.13 23.23 5.44
CA ASN A 66 -12.27 24.02 5.88
C ASN A 66 -12.08 25.52 5.62
N THR A 67 -10.83 25.99 5.58
CA THR A 67 -10.49 27.37 5.22
C THR A 67 -10.27 27.56 3.71
N GLY A 68 -10.43 26.51 2.90
CA GLY A 68 -10.33 26.56 1.43
C GLY A 68 -8.89 26.60 0.88
N GLY A 69 -7.90 26.23 1.68
CA GLY A 69 -6.47 26.45 1.41
C GLY A 69 -5.64 25.21 1.05
N LEU A 70 -6.24 24.07 0.72
CA LEU A 70 -5.48 22.87 0.37
C LEU A 70 -4.81 22.99 -1.00
N SER A 71 -3.52 22.67 -1.07
CA SER A 71 -2.85 22.39 -2.34
C SER A 71 -3.32 21.06 -2.94
N ALA A 72 -2.97 20.79 -4.20
CA ALA A 72 -3.29 19.51 -4.85
C ALA A 72 -2.58 18.33 -4.16
N GLU A 73 -1.34 18.53 -3.72
CA GLU A 73 -0.56 17.55 -2.98
C GLU A 73 -1.19 17.26 -1.62
N GLU A 74 -1.58 18.30 -0.88
CA GLU A 74 -2.23 18.17 0.43
C GLU A 74 -3.61 17.51 0.33
N ALA A 75 -4.37 17.79 -0.73
CA ALA A 75 -5.63 17.12 -1.01
C ALA A 75 -5.42 15.62 -1.29
N SER A 76 -4.36 15.26 -2.04
CA SER A 76 -4.00 13.86 -2.27
C SER A 76 -3.50 13.17 -0.99
N GLU A 77 -2.73 13.87 -0.16
CA GLU A 77 -2.30 13.38 1.16
C GLU A 77 -3.51 13.07 2.06
N LEU A 78 -4.47 13.99 2.13
CA LEU A 78 -5.71 13.81 2.88
C LEU A 78 -6.52 12.62 2.37
N ASP A 79 -6.63 12.43 1.05
CA ASP A 79 -7.32 11.29 0.45
C ASP A 79 -6.67 9.95 0.85
N HIS A 80 -5.33 9.88 0.79
CA HIS A 80 -4.59 8.69 1.22
C HIS A 80 -4.85 8.37 2.71
N TYR A 81 -4.90 9.37 3.58
CA TYR A 81 -5.22 9.15 5.00
C TYR A 81 -6.63 8.59 5.19
N LEU A 82 -7.62 9.06 4.43
CA LEU A 82 -8.99 8.53 4.49
C LEU A 82 -9.07 7.08 4.02
N GLN A 83 -8.32 6.72 2.97
CA GLN A 83 -8.24 5.34 2.48
C GLN A 83 -7.61 4.40 3.52
N LEU A 84 -6.52 4.83 4.16
CA LEU A 84 -5.86 4.08 5.23
C LEU A 84 -6.79 3.85 6.43
N GLU A 85 -7.55 4.87 6.83
CA GLU A 85 -8.54 4.77 7.90
C GLU A 85 -9.62 3.73 7.56
N HIS A 86 -10.13 3.75 6.33
CA HIS A 86 -11.12 2.76 5.88
C HIS A 86 -10.56 1.33 5.91
N LEU A 87 -9.34 1.12 5.42
CA LEU A 87 -8.67 -0.18 5.48
C LEU A 87 -8.49 -0.67 6.92
N MET A 88 -8.06 0.22 7.82
CA MET A 88 -7.91 -0.11 9.24
C MET A 88 -9.25 -0.47 9.89
N ARG A 89 -10.34 0.24 9.55
CA ARG A 89 -11.69 -0.09 10.02
C ARG A 89 -12.12 -1.47 9.53
N LEU A 90 -11.90 -1.79 8.27
CA LEU A 90 -12.20 -3.12 7.70
C LEU A 90 -11.37 -4.22 8.37
N ALA A 91 -10.08 -3.99 8.57
CA ALA A 91 -9.19 -4.95 9.20
C ALA A 91 -9.62 -5.24 10.65
N LYS A 92 -9.95 -4.20 11.42
CA LYS A 92 -10.48 -4.33 12.80
C LYS A 92 -11.84 -5.03 12.87
N ALA A 93 -12.70 -4.82 11.88
CA ALA A 93 -14.01 -5.48 11.82
C ALA A 93 -13.94 -6.98 11.47
N ARG A 94 -12.88 -7.42 10.79
CA ARG A 94 -12.67 -8.83 10.41
C ARG A 94 -12.17 -9.69 11.57
N THR A 95 -11.52 -9.09 12.56
CA THR A 95 -10.88 -9.75 13.72
C THR A 95 -11.77 -9.74 14.96
#